data_AF-A0A9X9M328-F1
#
_entry.id   AF-A0A9X9M328-F1
#
_cell.length_a   1.000
_cell.length_b   1.000
_cell.length_c   1.000
_cell.angle_alpha   90.00
_cell.angle_beta   90.00
_cell.angle_gamma   90.00
#
_symmetry.space_group_name_H-M   'P 1'
#
loop_
_entity.id
_entity.type
_entity.pdbx_description
1 polymer ?
#
loop_
_entity_poly.entity_id
_entity_poly.type
_entity_poly.pdbx_seq_one_letter_code
_entity_poly.pdbx_strand_id
1 'polypeptide(L)' 'MLAIVLGAFIVCWLPFFLTHVLNTHCQACHVSPELYSATTWLGYVNSALNPVIYTTFNVEFRKAFLKILSC' A
#
# COMPACT_ATOMS: atom_id res chain seq x y z
N MET A 1 14.81 0.14 5.81
CA MET A 1 13.46 -0.38 6.09
C MET A 1 12.41 0.71 6.16
N LEU A 2 12.55 1.71 7.04
CA LEU A 2 11.57 2.81 7.18
C LEU A 2 11.29 3.55 5.86
N ALA A 3 12.33 3.91 5.12
CA ALA A 3 12.19 4.54 3.81
C ALA A 3 11.44 3.66 2.79
N ILE A 4 11.61 2.33 2.86
CA ILE A 4 10.92 1.38 1.97
C ILE A 4 9.44 1.29 2.33
N VAL A 5 9.13 1.20 3.62
CA VAL A 5 7.75 1.19 4.11
C VAL A 5 7.04 2.50 3.75
N LEU A 6 7.69 3.65 3.96
CA LEU A 6 7.17 4.96 3.57
C LEU A 6 6.98 5.07 2.05
N GLY A 7 7.94 4.59 1.27
CA GLY A 7 7.85 4.57 -0.19
C GLY A 7 6.68 3.72 -0.69
N ALA A 8 6.52 2.51 -0.15
CA ALA A 8 5.39 1.63 -0.46
C ALA A 8 4.04 2.29 -0.09
N PHE A 9 3.98 2.93 1.08
CA PHE A 9 2.80 3.67 1.51
C PHE A 9 2.44 4.79 0.52
N ILE A 10 3.41 5.61 0.13
CA ILE A 10 3.18 6.71 -0.83
C ILE A 10 2.71 6.15 -2.17
N VAL A 11 3.39 5.14 -2.73
CA VAL A 11 3.03 4.55 -4.03
C VAL A 11 1.62 3.95 -4.00
N CYS A 12 1.22 3.29 -2.92
CA CYS A 12 -0.08 2.67 -2.81
C CYS A 12 -1.22 3.67 -2.56
N TRP A 13 -0.99 4.70 -1.74
CA TRP A 13 -2.05 5.62 -1.30
C TRP A 13 -2.15 6.90 -2.10
N LEU A 14 -1.05 7.41 -2.66
CA LEU A 14 -1.06 8.65 -3.42
C LEU A 14 -2.07 8.63 -4.60
N PRO A 15 -2.19 7.53 -5.39
CA PRO A 15 -3.17 7.47 -6.47
C PRO A 15 -4.60 7.64 -5.98
N PHE A 16 -4.95 7.00 -4.85
CA PHE A 16 -6.27 7.13 -4.24
C PHE A 16 -6.54 8.56 -3.74
N PHE A 17 -5.57 9.18 -3.06
CA PHE A 17 -5.75 10.56 -2.59
C PHE A 17 -5.96 11.53 -3.75
N LEU A 18 -5.22 11.38 -4.85
CA LEU A 18 -5.39 12.20 -6.04
C LEU A 18 -6.77 11.98 -6.69
N THR A 19 -7.18 10.72 -6.91
CA THR A 19 -8.48 10.42 -7.52
C THR A 19 -9.64 10.87 -6.63
N HIS A 20 -9.53 10.72 -5.32
CA HIS A 20 -10.54 11.17 -4.37
C HIS A 20 -10.70 12.69 -4.38
N VAL A 21 -9.59 13.45 -4.30
CA VAL A 21 -9.62 14.92 -4.36
C VAL A 21 -10.17 15.42 -5.70
N LEU A 22 -9.78 14.81 -6.82
CA LEU A 22 -10.33 15.16 -8.14
C LEU A 22 -11.83 14.89 -8.21
N ASN A 23 -12.28 13.73 -7.70
CA ASN A 23 -13.69 13.36 -7.73
C ASN A 23 -14.58 14.28 -6.86
N THR A 24 -14.06 14.81 -5.74
CA THR A 24 -14.84 15.68 -4.85
C THR A 24 -14.76 17.16 -5.22
N HIS A 25 -13.62 17.63 -5.74
CA HIS A 25 -13.37 19.06 -5.94
C HIS A 25 -13.31 19.51 -7.41
N CYS A 26 -13.19 18.59 -8.37
CA CYS A 26 -13.15 18.93 -9.78
C CYS A 26 -14.43 18.49 -10.51
N GLN A 27 -15.36 19.43 -10.73
CA GLN A 27 -16.64 19.16 -11.40
C GLN A 27 -16.48 18.80 -12.89
N ALA A 28 -15.39 19.22 -13.53
CA ALA A 28 -15.09 18.90 -14.93
C ALA A 28 -14.26 17.61 -15.10
N CYS A 29 -13.71 17.07 -14.00
CA CYS A 29 -12.89 15.87 -14.03
C CYS A 29 -13.80 14.65 -13.95
N HIS A 30 -13.64 13.71 -14.88
CA HIS A 30 -14.33 12.43 -14.81
C HIS A 30 -13.39 11.38 -14.23
N VAL A 31 -13.67 10.92 -13.01
CA VAL A 31 -13.02 9.76 -12.40
C VAL A 31 -13.97 8.57 -12.58
N SER A 32 -13.56 7.59 -13.39
CA SER A 32 -14.40 6.42 -13.62
C SER A 32 -14.51 5.56 -12.36
N PRO A 33 -15.65 4.86 -12.13
CA PRO A 33 -15.81 3.95 -10.99
C PRO A 33 -14.73 2.86 -10.94
N GLU A 34 -14.27 2.38 -12.10
CA GLU A 34 -13.24 1.36 -12.22
C GLU A 34 -11.88 1.90 -11.75
N LEU A 35 -11.52 3.13 -12.14
CA LEU A 35 -10.29 3.78 -11.68
C LEU A 35 -10.33 4.05 -10.17
N TYR A 36 -11.48 4.50 -9.65
CA TYR A 36 -11.67 4.72 -8.22
C TYR A 36 -11.54 3.41 -7.43
N SER A 37 -12.16 2.33 -7.93
CA SER A 37 -12.05 0.99 -7.36
C SER A 37 -10.60 0.50 -7.39
N ALA A 38 -9.92 0.59 -8.54
CA ALA A 38 -8.54 0.14 -8.70
C ALA A 38 -7.57 0.87 -7.75
N THR A 39 -7.68 2.19 -7.64
CA THR A 39 -6.84 2.98 -6.72
C THR A 39 -7.13 2.68 -5.25
N THR A 40 -8.39 2.37 -4.91
CA THR A 40 -8.76 1.91 -3.56
C THR A 40 -8.15 0.54 -3.24
N TRP A 41 -8.27 -0.41 -4.18
CA TRP A 41 -7.67 -1.75 -4.04
C TRP A 41 -6.15 -1.69 -3.90
N LEU A 42 -5.48 -0.80 -4.65
CA LEU A 42 -4.05 -0.58 -4.51
C LEU A 42 -3.68 -0.11 -3.08
N GLY A 43 -4.49 0.75 -2.48
CA GLY A 43 -4.34 1.15 -1.08
C GLY A 43 -4.45 -0.04 -0.12
N TYR A 44 -5.37 -0.97 -0.36
CA TYR A 44 -5.50 -2.19 0.45
C TYR A 44 -4.31 -3.14 0.32
N VAL A 45 -3.68 -3.21 -0.86
CA VAL A 45 -2.46 -4.01 -1.08
C VAL A 45 -1.31 -3.56 -0.17
N ASN A 46 -1.24 -2.28 0.20
CA ASN A 46 -0.21 -1.75 1.11
C ASN A 46 -0.10 -2.54 2.42
N SER A 47 -1.23 -2.97 2.98
CA SER A 47 -1.25 -3.74 4.22
C SER A 47 -0.56 -5.11 4.07
N ALA A 48 -0.76 -5.78 2.92
CA ALA A 48 -0.15 -7.07 2.61
C ALA A 48 1.35 -6.95 2.28
N LEU A 49 1.82 -5.78 1.82
CA LEU A 49 3.23 -5.54 1.54
C LEU A 49 4.09 -5.47 2.81
N ASN A 50 3.52 -5.07 3.94
CA ASN A 50 4.28 -4.87 5.18
C ASN A 50 5.01 -6.15 5.67
N PRO A 51 4.36 -7.33 5.82
CA PRO A 51 5.05 -8.57 6.14
C PRO A 51 6.15 -8.94 5.14
N VAL A 52 5.93 -8.70 3.84
CA VAL A 52 6.92 -8.98 2.78
C VAL A 52 8.15 -8.08 2.93
N ILE A 53 7.94 -6.79 3.18
CA ILE A 53 9.02 -5.82 3.40
C ILE A 53 9.81 -6.20 4.66
N TYR A 54 9.13 -6.52 5.77
CA TYR A 54 9.81 -6.87 7.03
C TYR A 54 10.60 -8.18 6.90
N THR A 55 10.02 -9.23 6.32
CA THR A 55 10.73 -10.50 6.14
C THR A 55 11.89 -10.41 5.14
N THR A 56 11.81 -9.52 4.16
CA THR A 56 12.90 -9.32 3.18
C THR A 56 14.06 -8.51 3.78
N PHE A 57 13.76 -7.35 4.38
CA PHE A 57 14.77 -6.35 4.77
C PHE A 57 15.10 -6.32 6.27
N ASN A 58 14.36 -7.05 7.11
CA ASN A 58 14.65 -7.18 8.54
C ASN A 58 14.94 -8.65 8.90
N VAL A 59 16.23 -8.94 9.10
CA VAL A 59 16.72 -10.29 9.38
C VAL A 59 16.18 -10.83 10.70
N GLU A 60 16.05 -10.00 11.73
CA GLU A 60 15.51 -10.43 13.03
C GLU A 60 14.02 -10.78 12.92
N PHE A 61 13.25 -9.93 12.22
CA PHE A 61 11.85 -10.20 11.95
C PHE A 61 11.67 -11.51 11.17
N ARG A 62 12.49 -11.73 10.13
CA ARG A 62 12.48 -12.99 9.37
C ARG A 62 12.77 -14.21 10.25
N LYS A 63 13.80 -14.14 11.10
CA LYS A 63 14.15 -15.24 12.01
C LYS A 63 13.04 -15.54 13.01
N ALA A 64 12.44 -14.50 13.61
CA ALA A 64 11.32 -14.65 14.52
C ALA A 64 10.08 -15.24 13.81
N PHE A 65 9.77 -14.76 12.61
CA PHE A 65 8.64 -15.25 11.81
C PHE A 65 8.80 -16.73 11.43
N LEU A 66 10.00 -17.13 10.97
CA LEU A 66 10.30 -18.54 10.68
C LEU A 66 10.20 -19.39 11.94
N LYS A 67 10.73 -18.95 13.08
CA LYS A 67 10.63 -19.68 14.35
C LYS A 67 9.17 -19.91 14.82
N ILE A 68 8.25 -19.00 14.48
CA ILE A 68 6.82 -19.17 14.80
C ILE A 68 6.16 -20.18 13.83
N LEU A 69 6.57 -20.19 12.55
CA LEU A 69 6.00 -21.09 11.54
C LEU A 69 6.57 -22.51 11.59
N SER A 70 7.84 -22.66 11.96
CA SER A 70 8.48 -23.95 12.19
C SER A 70 8.47 -24.25 13.68
N CYS A 71 7.45 -24.97 14.14
CA CYS A 71 7.45 -25.59 15.47
C CYS A 71 8.58 -26.61 15.60
#